data_AF-A0A6G0HWT2-F1
#
_entry.id   AF-A0A6G0HWT2-F1
#
_cell.length_a   1.000
_cell.length_b   1.000
_cell.length_c   1.000
_cell.angle_alpha   90.00
_cell.angle_beta   90.00
_cell.angle_gamma   90.00
#
_symmetry.space_group_name_H-M   'P 1'
#
loop_
_entity.id
_entity.type
_entity.pdbx_description
1 polymer ?
#
loop_
_entity_poly.entity_id
_entity_poly.type
_entity_poly.pdbx_seq_one_letter_code
_entity_poly.pdbx_strand_id
1 'polypeptide(L)'
;MPPKQAKKTTAEKPLPCQDGDDAGDTPELDPAIVKVMEAMTANISKLTDNKLDHMLHSINDNISQHLNEISVQFDKAERRISAVEDTAAEVEGSDAVKFMEQWIPRILDVETKADRIKLERAHRIPGPTASKLPRAMIVRFHNFSDRQRVMEAARRKKEVLF
;
A
#
# COMPACT_ATOMS: atom_id res chain seq x y z
N MET A 1 22.76 -20.16 -2.27
CA MET A 1 23.87 -19.19 -2.22
C MET A 1 23.88 -18.54 -0.84
N PRO A 2 25.06 -18.42 -0.19
CA PRO A 2 25.17 -18.05 1.22
C PRO A 2 24.90 -16.55 1.44
N PRO A 3 24.51 -16.14 2.66
CA PRO A 3 24.40 -14.74 3.02
C PRO A 3 25.80 -14.11 3.08
N LYS A 4 25.97 -12.97 2.40
CA LYS A 4 27.20 -12.18 2.45
C LYS A 4 27.39 -11.58 3.84
N GLN A 5 28.62 -11.71 4.33
CA GLN A 5 29.08 -11.38 5.66
C GLN A 5 29.03 -9.87 5.99
N ALA A 6 29.02 -9.63 7.29
CA ALA A 6 28.93 -8.37 8.00
C ALA A 6 29.95 -7.30 7.57
N LYS A 7 29.49 -6.06 7.46
CA LYS A 7 30.33 -4.89 7.72
C LYS A 7 30.25 -4.58 9.21
N LYS A 8 31.29 -5.02 9.92
CA LYS A 8 31.61 -4.64 11.29
C LYS A 8 31.98 -3.15 11.26
N THR A 9 31.04 -2.27 11.59
CA THR A 9 31.37 -0.86 11.81
C THR A 9 32.18 -0.80 13.10
N THR A 10 33.47 -0.56 12.93
CA THR A 10 34.44 -0.24 13.97
C THR A 10 33.81 0.76 14.95
N ALA A 11 33.69 0.36 16.22
CA ALA A 11 33.45 1.29 17.30
C ALA A 11 34.59 2.32 17.26
N GLU A 12 34.28 3.56 16.90
CA GLU A 12 35.22 4.65 17.05
C GLU A 12 35.59 4.73 18.52
N LYS A 13 36.87 4.45 18.78
CA LYS A 13 37.52 4.62 20.07
C LYS A 13 37.33 6.08 20.48
N PRO A 14 36.84 6.39 21.70
CA PRO A 14 36.82 7.76 22.19
C PRO A 14 38.24 8.33 22.05
N LEU A 15 38.34 9.49 21.40
CA LEU A 15 39.59 10.25 21.35
C LEU A 15 40.13 10.37 22.78
N PRO A 16 41.40 10.00 23.03
CA PRO A 16 42.00 10.30 24.31
C PRO A 16 42.07 11.83 24.40
N CYS A 17 41.31 12.40 25.33
CA CYS A 17 41.58 13.75 25.81
C CYS A 17 43.07 13.77 26.17
N GLN A 18 43.86 14.53 25.42
CA GLN A 18 45.27 14.69 25.75
C GLN A 18 45.33 15.41 27.08
N ASP A 19 45.78 14.69 28.10
CA ASP A 19 46.18 15.24 29.39
C ASP A 19 47.35 16.20 29.14
N GLY A 20 47.01 17.47 28.89
CA GLY A 20 47.91 18.57 29.04
C GLY A 20 47.96 18.93 30.52
N ASP A 21 49.00 18.46 31.20
CA ASP A 21 49.44 19.03 32.48
C ASP A 21 49.90 20.48 32.23
N ASP A 22 48.95 21.41 32.15
CA ASP A 22 49.19 22.84 32.34
C ASP A 22 48.44 23.25 33.61
N ALA A 23 49.17 23.29 34.71
CA ALA A 23 48.76 23.95 35.94
C ALA A 23 48.80 25.47 35.70
N GLY A 24 47.93 25.95 34.82
CA GLY A 24 47.71 27.34 34.49
C GLY A 24 46.29 27.69 34.84
N ASP A 25 46.12 28.22 36.06
CA ASP A 25 45.02 29.07 36.51
C ASP A 25 43.72 28.91 35.70
N THR A 26 42.89 27.91 36.04
CA THR A 26 41.50 27.90 35.58
C THR A 26 40.93 29.24 36.00
N PRO A 27 40.50 30.13 35.08
CA PRO A 27 39.93 31.41 35.49
C PRO A 27 38.73 31.07 36.36
N GLU A 28 38.88 31.30 37.66
CA GLU A 28 37.83 31.11 38.64
C GLU A 28 36.75 32.12 38.24
N LEU A 29 35.82 31.65 37.40
CA LEU A 29 34.72 32.44 36.91
C LEU A 29 34.00 32.95 38.15
N ASP A 30 33.82 34.27 38.22
CA ASP A 30 33.11 34.91 39.31
C ASP A 30 31.84 34.11 39.60
N PRO A 31 31.58 33.72 40.87
CA PRO A 31 30.38 32.96 41.23
C PRO A 31 29.07 33.58 40.70
N ALA A 32 29.04 34.89 40.44
CA ALA A 32 27.95 35.55 39.73
C ALA A 32 27.81 35.10 38.27
N ILE A 33 28.91 34.93 37.53
CA ILE A 33 28.94 34.47 36.13
C ILE A 33 28.52 33.01 36.02
N VAL A 34 28.99 32.15 36.94
CA VAL A 34 28.59 30.72 36.98
C VAL A 34 27.09 30.59 37.19
N LYS A 35 26.54 31.33 38.15
CA LYS A 35 25.09 31.35 38.42
C LYS A 35 24.28 31.84 37.22
N VAL A 36 24.79 32.82 36.46
CA VAL A 36 24.17 33.29 35.22
C VAL A 36 24.22 32.22 34.13
N MET A 37 25.36 31.53 33.96
CA MET A 37 25.49 30.43 33.00
C MET A 37 24.59 29.24 33.34
N GLU A 38 24.48 28.87 34.62
CA GLU A 38 23.56 27.82 35.08
C GLU A 38 22.11 28.21 34.80
N ALA A 39 21.73 29.45 35.09
CA ALA A 39 20.39 29.96 34.82
C ALA A 39 20.07 29.97 33.31
N MET A 40 21.01 30.40 32.48
CA MET A 40 20.87 30.35 31.02
C MET A 40 20.77 28.92 30.51
N THR A 41 21.62 28.01 30.99
CA THR A 41 21.61 26.59 30.62
C THR A 41 20.28 25.95 31.00
N ALA A 42 19.77 26.20 32.20
CA ALA A 42 18.48 25.70 32.65
C ALA A 42 17.30 26.24 31.83
N ASN A 43 17.34 27.52 31.44
CA ASN A 43 16.32 28.11 30.58
C ASN A 43 16.35 27.54 29.16
N ILE A 44 17.55 27.29 28.62
CA ILE A 44 17.73 26.65 27.31
C ILE A 44 17.20 25.22 27.36
N SER A 45 17.58 24.42 28.35
CA SER A 45 17.07 23.06 28.53
C SER A 45 15.54 23.01 28.61
N LYS A 46 14.94 23.89 29.41
CA LYS A 46 13.47 23.98 29.49
C LYS A 46 12.83 24.35 28.17
N LEU A 47 13.42 25.28 27.42
CA LEU A 47 12.89 25.67 26.12
C LEU A 47 13.01 24.54 25.10
N THR A 48 14.11 23.78 25.12
CA THR A 48 14.31 22.64 24.22
C THR A 48 13.34 21.51 24.51
N ASP A 49 13.09 21.18 25.78
CA ASP A 49 12.18 20.11 26.18
C ASP A 49 10.75 20.43 25.74
N ASN A 50 10.26 21.64 26.05
CA ASN A 50 8.92 22.07 25.64
C ASN A 50 8.73 22.02 24.11
N LYS A 51 9.78 22.36 23.35
CA LYS A 51 9.70 22.40 21.88
C LYS A 51 9.78 21.01 21.27
N LEU A 52 10.57 20.12 21.86
CA LEU A 52 10.60 18.69 21.50
C LEU A 52 9.25 18.03 21.80
N ASP A 53 8.67 18.27 22.97
CA ASP A 53 7.37 17.70 23.36
C ASP A 53 6.25 18.14 22.43
N HIS A 54 6.22 19.43 22.05
CA HIS A 54 5.25 19.94 21.09
C HIS A 54 5.42 19.31 19.70
N MET A 55 6.65 19.18 19.21
CA MET A 55 6.90 18.51 17.93
C MET A 55 6.50 17.04 17.97
N LEU A 56 6.81 16.33 19.05
CA LEU A 56 6.44 14.92 19.24
C LEU A 56 4.92 14.74 19.25
N HIS A 57 4.20 15.58 19.99
CA HIS A 57 2.74 15.56 19.98
C HIS A 57 2.18 15.85 18.59
N SER A 58 2.64 16.92 17.93
CA SER A 58 2.15 17.28 16.60
C SER A 58 2.40 16.17 15.55
N ILE A 59 3.55 15.49 15.62
CA ILE A 59 3.87 14.37 14.73
C ILE A 59 2.96 13.17 15.04
N ASN A 60 2.80 12.80 16.31
CA ASN A 60 1.96 11.68 16.69
C ASN A 60 0.48 11.92 16.36
N ASP A 61 0.00 13.15 16.53
CA ASP A 61 -1.37 13.54 16.21
C ASP A 61 -1.62 13.45 14.71
N ASN A 62 -0.70 13.98 13.89
CA ASN A 62 -0.80 13.89 12.43
C ASN A 62 -0.76 12.43 11.94
N ILE A 63 0.13 11.61 12.50
CA ILE A 63 0.21 10.18 12.17
C ILE A 63 -1.09 9.47 12.54
N SER A 64 -1.60 9.72 13.76
CA SER A 64 -2.85 9.12 14.24
C SER A 64 -4.04 9.52 13.37
N GLN A 65 -4.10 10.79 12.96
CA GLN A 65 -5.12 11.30 12.07
C GLN A 65 -5.07 10.62 10.70
N HIS A 66 -3.91 10.56 10.05
CA HIS A 66 -3.78 9.91 8.75
C HIS A 66 -4.08 8.41 8.79
N LEU A 67 -3.69 7.71 9.87
CA LEU A 67 -4.03 6.30 10.03
C LEU A 67 -5.54 6.08 10.18
N ASN A 68 -6.22 6.94 10.95
CA ASN A 68 -7.68 6.87 11.08
C ASN A 68 -8.38 7.17 9.75
N GLU A 69 -7.91 8.17 9.00
CA GLU A 69 -8.44 8.48 7.67
C GLU A 69 -8.29 7.30 6.71
N ILE A 70 -7.10 6.67 6.68
CA ILE A 70 -6.85 5.50 5.84
C ILE A 70 -7.76 4.33 6.25
N SER A 71 -7.93 4.07 7.55
CA SER A 71 -8.80 3.01 8.05
C SER A 71 -10.24 3.22 7.59
N VAL A 72 -10.77 4.45 7.69
CA VAL A 72 -12.13 4.78 7.24
C VAL A 72 -12.28 4.56 5.73
N GLN A 73 -11.27 4.93 4.94
CA GLN A 73 -11.29 4.68 3.49
C GLN A 73 -11.21 3.18 3.17
N PHE A 74 -10.45 2.41 3.94
CA PHE A 74 -10.34 0.97 3.81
C PHE A 74 -11.67 0.27 4.13
N ASP A 75 -12.30 0.57 5.27
CA ASP A 75 -13.61 0.02 5.64
C ASP A 75 -14.68 0.35 4.59
N LYS A 76 -14.61 1.56 4.04
CA LYS A 76 -15.50 1.99 2.95
C LYS A 76 -15.23 1.21 1.66
N ALA A 77 -13.97 0.93 1.33
CA ALA A 77 -13.62 0.10 0.19
C ALA A 77 -14.06 -1.35 0.39
N GLU A 78 -13.84 -1.91 1.58
CA GLU A 78 -14.20 -3.29 1.94
C GLU A 78 -15.72 -3.51 1.86
N ARG A 79 -16.53 -2.61 2.44
CA ARG A 79 -18.00 -2.68 2.30
C ARG A 79 -18.47 -2.54 0.86
N ARG A 80 -17.78 -1.74 0.03
CA ARG A 80 -18.09 -1.61 -1.40
C ARG A 80 -17.69 -2.85 -2.20
N ILE A 81 -16.70 -3.61 -1.75
CA ILE A 81 -16.27 -4.87 -2.39
C ILE A 81 -17.23 -5.99 -2.01
N SER A 82 -17.51 -6.17 -0.73
CA SER A 82 -18.44 -7.20 -0.23
C SER A 82 -19.82 -7.11 -0.89
N ALA A 83 -20.45 -5.94 -0.93
CA ALA A 83 -21.76 -5.77 -1.57
C ALA A 83 -21.75 -6.07 -3.09
N VAL A 84 -20.59 -5.98 -3.74
CA VAL A 84 -20.41 -6.26 -5.17
C VAL A 84 -20.13 -7.73 -5.42
N GLU A 85 -19.39 -8.39 -4.52
CA GLU A 85 -19.15 -9.81 -4.57
C GLU A 85 -20.44 -10.60 -4.34
N ASP A 86 -21.27 -10.18 -3.38
CA ASP A 86 -22.52 -10.86 -3.03
C ASP A 86 -23.56 -10.86 -4.17
N THR A 87 -23.55 -9.85 -5.05
CA THR A 87 -24.50 -9.75 -6.19
C THR A 87 -23.99 -10.42 -7.46
N ALA A 88 -22.67 -10.57 -7.63
CA ALA A 88 -22.08 -11.26 -8.78
C ALA A 88 -21.96 -12.78 -8.56
N ALA A 89 -21.81 -13.22 -7.31
CA ALA A 89 -21.61 -14.63 -6.96
C ALA A 89 -22.79 -15.55 -7.30
N GLU A 90 -24.02 -15.04 -7.35
CA GLU A 90 -25.22 -15.89 -7.49
C GLU A 90 -25.33 -16.57 -8.87
N VAL A 91 -24.83 -15.94 -9.94
CA VAL A 91 -24.87 -16.47 -11.31
C VAL A 91 -23.50 -16.93 -11.81
N GLU A 92 -22.44 -16.23 -11.42
CA GLU A 92 -21.05 -16.50 -11.83
C GLU A 92 -20.40 -17.62 -11.00
N GLY A 93 -20.93 -17.88 -9.79
CA GLY A 93 -20.34 -18.79 -8.83
C GLY A 93 -19.04 -18.25 -8.22
N SER A 94 -18.25 -19.12 -7.61
CA SER A 94 -16.97 -18.77 -6.96
C SER A 94 -15.80 -18.55 -7.94
N ASP A 95 -15.99 -18.88 -9.23
CA ASP A 95 -14.91 -18.92 -10.21
C ASP A 95 -15.35 -18.30 -11.55
N ALA A 96 -15.11 -16.99 -11.65
CA ALA A 96 -15.32 -16.15 -12.83
C ALA A 96 -14.73 -16.74 -14.11
N VAL A 97 -13.56 -17.38 -14.00
CA VAL A 97 -12.85 -17.95 -15.15
C VAL A 97 -13.65 -19.12 -15.68
N LYS A 98 -14.00 -20.09 -14.81
CA LYS A 98 -14.80 -21.26 -15.21
C LYS A 98 -16.16 -20.87 -15.78
N PHE A 99 -16.83 -19.88 -15.19
CA PHE A 99 -18.09 -19.37 -15.71
C PHE A 99 -17.92 -18.89 -17.16
N MET A 100 -16.94 -18.04 -17.43
CA MET A 100 -16.72 -17.51 -18.77
C MET A 100 -16.24 -18.57 -19.77
N GLU A 101 -15.43 -19.54 -19.34
CA GLU A 101 -15.00 -20.66 -20.19
C GLU A 101 -16.18 -21.51 -20.68
N GLN A 102 -17.23 -21.66 -19.86
CA GLN A 102 -18.45 -22.38 -20.23
C GLN A 102 -19.47 -21.50 -20.96
N TRP A 103 -19.56 -20.22 -20.56
CA TRP A 103 -20.57 -19.30 -21.07
C TRP A 103 -20.28 -18.82 -22.49
N ILE A 104 -19.03 -18.46 -22.81
CA ILE A 104 -18.66 -17.91 -24.13
C ILE A 104 -18.98 -18.89 -25.28
N PRO A 105 -18.53 -20.17 -25.25
CA PRO A 105 -18.83 -21.10 -26.33
C PRO A 105 -20.33 -21.33 -26.51
N ARG A 106 -21.06 -21.43 -25.39
CA ARG A 106 -22.51 -21.66 -25.39
C ARG A 106 -23.29 -20.49 -26.00
N ILE A 107 -22.89 -19.26 -25.70
CA ILE A 107 -23.64 -18.08 -26.15
C ILE A 107 -23.28 -17.66 -27.57
N LEU A 108 -22.08 -17.98 -28.05
CA LEU A 108 -21.60 -17.58 -29.38
C LEU A 108 -21.58 -18.71 -30.40
N ASP A 109 -21.99 -19.92 -30.03
CA ASP A 109 -21.99 -21.13 -30.87
C ASP A 109 -20.60 -21.36 -31.51
N VAL A 110 -19.54 -21.20 -30.71
CA VAL A 110 -18.16 -21.32 -31.20
C VAL A 110 -17.68 -22.75 -31.05
N GLU A 111 -17.43 -23.41 -32.18
CA GLU A 111 -16.72 -24.68 -32.20
C GLU A 111 -15.26 -24.49 -31.76
N THR A 112 -14.88 -25.19 -30.70
CA THR A 112 -13.52 -25.17 -30.16
C THR A 112 -12.91 -26.56 -30.18
N LYS A 113 -11.58 -26.63 -30.27
CA LYS A 113 -10.89 -27.92 -30.21
C LYS A 113 -11.02 -28.42 -28.77
N ALA A 114 -11.66 -29.57 -28.59
CA ALA A 114 -12.00 -30.15 -27.28
C ALA A 114 -13.01 -29.33 -26.44
N ASP A 115 -13.90 -28.56 -27.08
CA ASP A 115 -15.01 -27.84 -26.44
C ASP A 115 -14.63 -26.86 -25.32
N ARG A 116 -13.37 -26.40 -25.28
CA ARG A 116 -12.90 -25.50 -24.22
C ARG A 116 -12.08 -24.35 -24.76
N ILE A 117 -12.53 -23.15 -24.45
CA ILE A 117 -11.73 -21.92 -24.49
C ILE A 117 -10.97 -21.87 -23.17
N LYS A 118 -9.66 -21.63 -23.22
CA LYS A 118 -8.86 -21.44 -22.00
C LYS A 118 -8.67 -19.94 -21.71
N LEU A 119 -9.06 -19.54 -20.51
CA LEU A 119 -8.93 -18.17 -20.03
C LEU A 119 -7.84 -18.10 -18.96
N GLU A 120 -7.06 -17.01 -18.96
CA GLU A 120 -6.06 -16.75 -17.91
C GLU A 120 -6.66 -15.99 -16.74
N ARG A 121 -7.62 -15.11 -17.03
CA ARG A 121 -8.23 -14.22 -16.03
C ARG A 121 -9.60 -13.76 -16.49
N ALA A 122 -10.56 -13.74 -15.57
CA ALA A 122 -11.85 -13.11 -15.74
C ALA A 122 -12.19 -12.39 -14.44
N HIS A 123 -12.58 -11.12 -14.51
CA HIS A 123 -13.03 -10.36 -13.35
C HIS A 123 -13.80 -9.10 -13.76
N ARG A 124 -14.66 -8.60 -12.87
CA ARG A 124 -15.41 -7.36 -13.08
C ARG A 124 -14.56 -6.13 -12.81
N ILE A 125 -14.82 -5.07 -13.57
CA ILE A 125 -14.15 -3.77 -13.38
C ILE A 125 -14.67 -3.12 -12.09
N PRO A 126 -13.79 -2.59 -11.22
CA PRO A 126 -14.22 -1.77 -10.09
C PRO A 126 -14.85 -0.47 -10.59
N GLY A 127 -16.04 -0.11 -10.09
CA GLY A 127 -16.77 1.08 -10.52
C GLY A 127 -17.81 1.56 -9.51
N PRO A 128 -18.42 2.74 -9.70
CA PRO A 128 -19.46 3.25 -8.82
C PRO A 128 -20.70 2.35 -8.86
N THR A 129 -21.24 2.04 -7.67
CA THR A 129 -22.40 1.15 -7.48
C THR A 129 -23.73 1.76 -7.96
N ALA A 130 -23.73 3.01 -8.43
CA ALA A 130 -24.95 3.78 -8.70
C ALA A 130 -25.68 3.41 -10.01
N SER A 131 -25.07 2.62 -10.90
CA SER A 131 -25.74 2.22 -12.15
C SER A 131 -26.57 0.95 -11.94
N LYS A 132 -27.83 0.95 -12.39
CA LYS A 132 -28.70 -0.24 -12.44
C LYS A 132 -28.22 -1.34 -13.40
N LEU A 133 -27.13 -1.10 -14.12
CA LEU A 133 -26.56 -2.02 -15.10
C LEU A 133 -25.48 -2.90 -14.47
N PRO A 134 -25.38 -4.18 -14.87
CA PRO A 134 -24.28 -5.05 -14.48
C PRO A 134 -22.93 -4.45 -14.91
N ARG A 135 -21.91 -4.60 -14.07
CA ARG A 135 -20.54 -4.13 -14.38
C ARG A 135 -19.93 -4.96 -15.50
N ALA A 136 -19.19 -4.29 -16.39
CA ALA A 136 -18.42 -4.96 -17.43
C ALA A 136 -17.36 -5.91 -16.84
N MET A 137 -17.12 -7.03 -17.52
CA MET A 137 -16.06 -7.97 -17.20
C MET A 137 -14.87 -7.81 -18.14
N ILE A 138 -13.67 -7.85 -17.57
CA ILE A 138 -12.42 -7.99 -18.32
C ILE A 138 -12.04 -9.45 -18.33
N VAL A 139 -11.92 -10.00 -19.54
CA VAL A 139 -11.50 -11.38 -19.79
C VAL A 139 -10.19 -11.39 -20.59
N ARG A 140 -9.22 -12.17 -20.12
CA ARG A 140 -7.95 -12.44 -20.82
C ARG A 140 -7.95 -13.89 -21.31
N PHE A 141 -7.85 -14.04 -22.62
CA PHE A 141 -7.66 -15.32 -23.29
C PHE A 141 -6.22 -15.79 -23.16
N HIS A 142 -6.02 -17.07 -22.93
CA HIS A 142 -4.69 -17.68 -22.96
C HIS A 142 -4.15 -17.77 -24.39
N ASN A 143 -4.99 -18.19 -25.33
CA ASN A 143 -4.63 -18.30 -26.74
C ASN A 143 -5.17 -17.12 -27.55
N PHE A 144 -4.30 -16.50 -28.34
CA PHE A 144 -4.70 -15.44 -29.26
C PHE A 144 -5.67 -15.92 -30.35
N SER A 145 -5.51 -17.17 -30.81
CA SER A 145 -6.41 -17.79 -31.80
C SER A 145 -7.86 -17.84 -31.32
N ASP A 146 -8.05 -18.17 -30.05
CA ASP A 146 -9.38 -18.33 -29.44
C ASP A 146 -10.03 -16.96 -29.27
N ARG A 147 -9.24 -15.96 -28.87
CA ARG A 147 -9.68 -14.56 -28.83
C ARG A 147 -10.18 -14.09 -30.20
N GLN A 148 -9.43 -14.32 -31.28
CA GLN A 148 -9.85 -13.90 -32.63
C GLN A 148 -11.13 -14.60 -33.05
N ARG A 149 -11.22 -15.92 -32.85
CA ARG A 149 -12.40 -16.71 -33.20
C ARG A 149 -13.66 -16.24 -32.47
N VAL A 150 -13.55 -15.99 -31.16
CA VAL A 150 -14.64 -15.44 -30.35
C VAL A 150 -15.07 -14.07 -30.85
N MET A 151 -14.11 -13.19 -31.15
CA MET A 151 -14.41 -11.85 -31.65
C MET A 151 -15.09 -11.88 -33.02
N GLU A 152 -14.68 -12.78 -33.90
CA GLU A 152 -15.32 -12.99 -35.21
C GLU A 152 -16.73 -13.57 -35.07
N ALA A 153 -16.93 -14.55 -34.19
CA ALA A 153 -18.23 -15.14 -33.92
C ALA A 153 -19.21 -14.11 -33.35
N ALA A 154 -18.76 -13.30 -32.37
CA ALA A 154 -19.55 -12.21 -31.81
C ALA A 154 -19.94 -11.17 -32.88
N ARG A 155 -19.01 -10.80 -33.76
CA ARG A 155 -19.29 -9.89 -34.89
C ARG A 155 -20.31 -10.48 -35.87
N ARG A 156 -20.25 -11.79 -36.12
CA ARG A 156 -21.18 -12.48 -37.03
C ARG A 156 -22.58 -12.56 -36.44
N LYS A 157 -22.70 -12.84 -35.15
CA LYS A 157 -23.98 -13.00 -34.45
C LYS A 157 -24.75 -11.66 -34.36
N LYS A 158 -24.05 -10.53 -34.41
CA LYS A 158 -24.55 -9.12 -34.38
C LYS A 158 -25.32 -8.74 -33.11
N GLU A 159 -26.10 -9.64 -32.56
CA GLU A 159 -26.85 -9.50 -31.32
C GLU A 159 -26.64 -10.77 -30.47
N VAL A 160 -26.19 -10.58 -29.24
CA VAL A 160 -26.00 -11.68 -28.28
C VAL A 160 -27.13 -11.60 -27.28
N LEU A 161 -28.17 -12.39 -27.51
CA LEU A 161 -29.29 -12.56 -26.58
C LEU A 161 -28.94 -13.69 -25.59
N PHE A 162 -29.23 -13.47 -24.30
CA PHE A 162 -28.94 -14.38 -23.20
C PHE A 162 -30.18 -14.57 -22.31
#